data_AF-W9J9N1-F1
#
_entry.id   AF-W9J9N1-F1
#
_cell.length_a   1.000
_cell.length_b   1.000
_cell.length_c   1.000
_cell.angle_alpha   90.00
_cell.angle_beta   90.00
_cell.angle_gamma   90.00
#
_symmetry.space_group_name_H-M   'P 1'
#
loop_
_entity.id
_entity.type
_entity.pdbx_description
1 polymer ?
#
loop_
_entity_poly.entity_id
_entity_poly.type
_entity_poly.pdbx_seq_one_letter_code
_entity_poly.pdbx_strand_id
1 'polypeptide(L)'
;MVNFALALIPDETLQATIDKFFKTQWHNTLNQRAYTALASRPAPLFIETRTTSSTADRSKVQLGIWVAAWYQRLRDANSAKNPTSIALMQYVLPPPVGKAYPNVMQTLIDQAIRIVDTASIVGMYQLLTALRVIRKWADTEFCTCIGDFLANIEIPSQ
;
A
#
# COMPACT_ATOMS: atom_id res chain seq x y z
N MET A 1 -13.16 -1.96 2.19
CA MET A 1 -12.58 -1.47 3.46
C MET A 1 -11.12 -1.89 3.44
N VAL A 2 -10.18 -1.08 3.95
CA VAL A 2 -8.79 -1.56 4.12
C VAL A 2 -8.74 -2.29 5.45
N ASN A 3 -8.24 -3.52 5.48
CA ASN A 3 -8.20 -4.29 6.72
C ASN A 3 -6.97 -3.90 7.53
N PHE A 4 -5.79 -3.85 6.90
CA PHE A 4 -4.58 -3.29 7.51
C PHE A 4 -3.77 -2.51 6.48
N ALA A 5 -2.97 -1.55 6.97
CA ALA A 5 -2.01 -0.80 6.17
C ALA A 5 -0.72 -0.56 6.97
N LEU A 6 0.42 -0.60 6.28
CA LEU A 6 1.65 0.03 6.75
C LEU A 6 1.63 1.45 6.20
N ALA A 7 1.68 2.45 7.08
CA ALA A 7 1.65 3.85 6.71
C ALA A 7 2.90 4.55 7.20
N LEU A 8 3.49 5.40 6.35
CA LEU A 8 4.54 6.30 6.76
C LEU A 8 3.97 7.35 7.71
N ILE A 9 4.72 7.65 8.76
CA ILE A 9 4.49 8.83 9.58
C ILE A 9 5.42 9.90 9.01
N PRO A 10 4.89 10.90 8.29
CA PRO A 10 5.71 11.93 7.69
C PRO A 10 6.40 12.76 8.77
N ASP A 11 7.65 13.13 8.51
CA ASP A 11 8.31 14.22 9.25
C ASP A 11 7.72 15.57 8.83
N GLU A 12 8.18 16.65 9.47
CA GLU A 12 7.67 18.00 9.21
C GLU A 12 7.84 18.43 7.75
N THR A 13 8.94 18.03 7.10
CA THR A 13 9.27 18.43 5.73
C THR A 13 8.35 17.72 4.73
N LEU A 14 8.18 16.40 4.90
CA LEU A 14 7.27 15.60 4.09
C LEU A 14 5.83 16.05 4.32
N GLN A 15 5.43 16.30 5.57
CA GLN A 15 4.08 16.76 5.89
C GLN A 15 3.75 18.09 5.21
N ALA A 16 4.66 19.07 5.24
CA ALA A 16 4.46 20.34 4.54
C ALA A 16 4.30 20.16 3.02
N THR A 17 5.04 19.21 2.43
CA THR A 17 4.93 18.87 1.00
C THR A 17 3.58 18.23 0.68
N ILE A 18 3.10 17.34 1.55
CA ILE A 18 1.78 16.70 1.45
C ILE A 18 0.66 17.74 1.54
N ASP A 19 0.77 18.70 2.47
CA ASP A 19 -0.21 19.76 2.64
C ASP A 19 -0.27 20.69 1.43
N LYS A 20 0.90 20.98 0.82
CA LYS A 20 0.97 21.72 -0.46
C LYS A 20 0.26 20.93 -1.57
N PHE A 21 0.51 19.63 -1.67
CA PHE A 21 -0.17 18.76 -2.64
C PHE A 21 -1.69 18.81 -2.46
N PHE A 22 -2.23 18.68 -1.25
CA PHE A 22 -3.68 18.72 -1.06
C PHE A 22 -4.34 20.02 -1.48
N LYS A 23 -3.61 21.15 -1.47
CA LYS A 23 -4.14 22.42 -2.00
C LYS A 23 -4.31 22.42 -3.52
N THR A 24 -3.57 21.57 -4.24
CA THR A 24 -3.64 21.49 -5.71
C THR A 24 -4.56 20.37 -6.19
N GLN A 25 -5.04 19.50 -5.31
CA GLN A 25 -5.87 18.35 -5.66
C GLN A 25 -7.34 18.58 -5.32
N TRP A 26 -8.21 17.91 -6.07
CA TRP A 26 -9.64 17.83 -5.73
C TRP A 26 -9.91 17.00 -4.47
N HIS A 27 -8.98 16.11 -4.10
CA HIS A 27 -9.15 15.18 -2.98
C HIS A 27 -8.09 15.40 -1.90
N ASN A 28 -8.53 15.53 -0.65
CA ASN A 28 -7.67 15.68 0.53
C ASN A 28 -7.17 14.33 1.07
N THR A 29 -6.66 13.46 0.20
CA THR A 29 -6.02 12.20 0.61
C THR A 29 -5.00 11.75 -0.41
N LEU A 30 -3.88 11.21 0.03
CA LEU A 30 -2.88 10.56 -0.83
C LEU A 30 -3.27 9.12 -1.14
N ASN A 31 -3.96 8.48 -0.20
CA ASN A 31 -4.36 7.09 -0.33
C ASN A 31 -5.70 6.98 -1.08
N GLN A 32 -6.11 5.75 -1.38
CA GLN A 32 -7.32 5.49 -2.16
C GLN A 32 -8.62 5.83 -1.41
N ARG A 33 -8.55 6.12 -0.11
CA ARG A 33 -9.67 6.52 0.73
C ARG A 33 -9.33 7.71 1.61
N ALA A 34 -10.35 8.51 1.91
CA ALA A 34 -10.28 9.66 2.81
C ALA A 34 -10.41 9.26 4.30
N TYR A 35 -9.94 8.06 4.68
CA TYR A 35 -9.90 7.71 6.09
C TYR A 35 -8.88 8.60 6.79
N THR A 36 -9.32 9.44 7.73
CA THR A 36 -8.55 10.56 8.27
C THR A 36 -7.17 10.16 8.80
N ALA A 37 -7.08 9.01 9.49
CA ALA A 37 -5.81 8.52 10.02
C ALA A 37 -4.80 8.07 8.94
N LEU A 38 -5.25 7.87 7.70
CA LEU A 38 -4.42 7.53 6.55
C LEU A 38 -4.40 8.61 5.47
N ALA A 39 -5.24 9.63 5.54
CA ALA A 39 -5.42 10.58 4.44
C ALA A 39 -4.12 11.30 4.09
N SER A 40 -3.39 11.78 5.10
CA SER A 40 -2.09 12.46 4.97
C SER A 40 -0.87 11.54 5.16
N ARG A 41 -1.07 10.23 5.25
CA ARG A 41 0.01 9.27 5.53
C ARG A 41 0.22 8.33 4.35
N PRO A 42 1.23 8.55 3.50
CA PRO A 42 1.51 7.67 2.37
C PRO A 42 1.60 6.21 2.86
N ALA A 43 0.80 5.31 2.29
CA ALA A 43 0.76 3.91 2.71
C ALA A 43 1.48 3.01 1.68
N PRO A 44 2.72 2.59 1.95
CA PRO A 44 3.48 1.70 1.06
C PRO A 44 2.93 0.29 0.96
N LEU A 45 2.16 -0.19 1.95
CA LEU A 45 1.59 -1.54 1.95
C LEU A 45 0.13 -1.53 2.41
N PHE A 46 -0.72 -2.20 1.64
CA PHE A 46 -2.07 -2.55 2.05
C PHE A 46 -2.25 -4.05 2.16
N ILE A 47 -2.98 -4.50 3.18
CA ILE A 47 -3.25 -5.90 3.46
C ILE A 47 -4.76 -6.13 3.48
N GLU A 48 -5.25 -7.02 2.61
CA GLU A 48 -6.63 -7.49 2.60
C GLU A 48 -6.69 -8.86 3.31
N THR A 49 -7.62 -9.01 4.24
CA THR A 49 -7.89 -10.31 4.90
C THR A 49 -9.25 -10.86 4.48
N ARG A 50 -9.35 -12.17 4.22
CA ARG A 50 -10.62 -12.85 3.91
C ARG A 50 -10.75 -14.17 4.65
N THR A 51 -11.98 -14.58 4.89
CA THR A 51 -12.34 -15.78 5.66
C THR A 51 -12.54 -17.03 4.80
N THR A 52 -12.60 -16.93 3.47
CA THR A 52 -12.74 -18.09 2.58
C THR A 52 -11.98 -17.92 1.27
N SER A 53 -11.43 -19.03 0.75
CA SER A 53 -10.76 -19.10 -0.55
C SER A 53 -11.69 -18.75 -1.72
N SER A 54 -13.01 -18.99 -1.59
CA SER A 54 -14.02 -18.64 -2.60
C SER A 54 -14.15 -17.14 -2.87
N THR A 55 -13.56 -16.28 -2.01
CA THR A 55 -13.52 -14.83 -2.21
C THR A 55 -12.13 -14.29 -2.54
N ALA A 56 -11.16 -15.19 -2.76
CA ALA A 56 -9.78 -14.79 -3.01
C ALA A 56 -9.65 -13.95 -4.29
N ASP A 57 -10.35 -14.31 -5.37
CA ASP A 57 -10.28 -13.57 -6.62
C ASP A 57 -10.97 -12.20 -6.53
N ARG A 58 -12.05 -12.07 -5.73
CA ARG A 58 -12.64 -10.76 -5.43
C ARG A 58 -11.66 -9.83 -4.70
N SER A 59 -10.80 -10.40 -3.86
CA SER A 59 -9.77 -9.64 -3.16
C SER A 59 -8.69 -9.15 -4.12
N LYS A 60 -8.25 -9.98 -5.08
CA LYS A 60 -7.31 -9.57 -6.12
C LYS A 60 -7.86 -8.41 -6.95
N VAL A 61 -9.14 -8.46 -7.31
CA VAL A 61 -9.81 -7.33 -7.99
C VAL A 61 -9.78 -6.07 -7.12
N GLN A 62 -10.09 -6.17 -5.82
CA GLN A 62 -10.04 -5.04 -4.90
C GLN A 62 -8.62 -4.46 -4.78
N LEU A 63 -7.60 -5.31 -4.66
CA LEU A 63 -6.19 -4.89 -4.63
C LEU A 63 -5.79 -4.23 -5.96
N GLY A 64 -6.22 -4.76 -7.11
CA GLY A 64 -6.01 -4.15 -8.43
C GLY A 64 -6.64 -2.77 -8.55
N ILE A 65 -7.87 -2.59 -8.04
CA ILE A 65 -8.52 -1.28 -7.95
C ILE A 65 -7.70 -0.32 -7.08
N TRP A 66 -7.11 -0.79 -5.98
CA TRP A 66 -6.30 0.06 -5.11
C TRP A 66 -5.02 0.56 -5.77
N VAL A 67 -4.37 -0.30 -6.54
CA VAL A 67 -3.22 0.07 -7.37
C VAL A 67 -3.64 1.08 -8.43
N ALA A 68 -4.71 0.80 -9.16
CA ALA A 68 -5.18 1.69 -10.22
C ALA A 68 -5.52 3.08 -9.65
N ALA A 69 -6.20 3.14 -8.51
CA ALA A 69 -6.54 4.40 -7.83
C ALA A 69 -5.31 5.14 -7.30
N TRP A 70 -4.30 4.43 -6.79
CA TRP A 70 -3.02 5.02 -6.38
C TRP A 70 -2.33 5.69 -7.56
N TYR A 71 -2.10 4.95 -8.65
CA TYR A 71 -1.45 5.50 -9.83
C TYR A 71 -2.25 6.60 -10.51
N GLN A 72 -3.59 6.49 -10.54
CA GLN A 72 -4.42 7.56 -11.09
C GLN A 72 -4.21 8.86 -10.31
N ARG A 73 -4.22 8.79 -8.99
CA ARG A 73 -4.05 9.96 -8.13
C ARG A 73 -2.69 10.62 -8.29
N LEU A 74 -1.63 9.82 -8.40
CA LEU A 74 -0.31 10.37 -8.66
C LEU A 74 -0.21 10.94 -10.09
N ARG A 75 -0.79 10.30 -11.10
CA ARG A 75 -0.82 10.87 -12.46
C ARG A 75 -1.52 12.22 -12.51
N ASP A 76 -2.63 12.37 -11.81
CA ASP A 76 -3.39 13.63 -11.73
C ASP A 76 -2.60 14.75 -11.03
N ALA A 77 -1.53 14.41 -10.29
CA ALA A 77 -0.67 15.37 -9.62
C ALA A 77 0.26 16.14 -10.55
N ASN A 78 0.41 15.73 -11.82
CA ASN A 78 1.31 16.36 -12.80
C ASN A 78 2.73 16.64 -12.26
N SER A 79 3.34 15.66 -11.61
CA SER A 79 4.73 15.76 -11.14
C SER A 79 5.72 15.48 -12.27
N ALA A 80 6.85 16.18 -12.26
CA ALA A 80 7.97 15.90 -13.16
C ALA A 80 8.69 14.56 -12.85
N LYS A 81 8.31 13.87 -11.77
CA LYS A 81 8.84 12.56 -11.36
C LYS A 81 7.81 11.46 -11.60
N ASN A 82 8.31 10.24 -11.82
CA ASN A 82 7.44 9.07 -11.99
C ASN A 82 6.77 8.67 -10.67
N PRO A 83 5.51 8.21 -10.71
CA PRO A 83 4.80 7.74 -9.52
C PRO A 83 5.48 6.49 -8.93
N THR A 84 5.58 6.45 -7.61
CA THR A 84 6.16 5.31 -6.87
C THR A 84 5.16 4.16 -6.76
N SER A 85 5.63 2.92 -6.81
CA SER A 85 4.78 1.74 -6.60
C SER A 85 4.41 1.52 -5.13
N ILE A 86 3.29 0.82 -4.90
CA ILE A 86 2.88 0.32 -3.58
C ILE A 86 2.86 -1.21 -3.57
N ALA A 87 3.11 -1.80 -2.42
CA ALA A 87 3.00 -3.22 -2.18
C ALA A 87 1.56 -3.61 -1.76
N LEU A 88 1.15 -4.82 -2.13
CA LEU A 88 -0.16 -5.38 -1.76
C LEU A 88 0.03 -6.78 -1.19
N MET A 89 -0.69 -7.08 -0.11
CA MET A 89 -0.70 -8.40 0.50
C MET A 89 -2.14 -8.90 0.65
N GLN A 90 -2.35 -10.16 0.31
CA GLN A 90 -3.57 -10.88 0.61
C GLN A 90 -3.30 -11.94 1.67
N TYR A 91 -4.14 -11.96 2.71
CA TYR A 91 -4.19 -13.00 3.72
C TYR A 91 -5.53 -13.72 3.69
N VAL A 92 -5.51 -15.03 3.47
CA VAL A 92 -6.72 -15.87 3.47
C VAL A 92 -6.72 -16.72 4.74
N LEU A 93 -7.66 -16.45 5.65
CA LEU A 93 -7.95 -17.30 6.79
C LEU A 93 -8.65 -18.58 6.32
N PRO A 94 -8.29 -19.75 6.88
CA PRO A 94 -9.07 -20.96 6.69
C PRO A 94 -10.45 -20.83 7.37
N PRO A 95 -11.50 -21.47 6.83
CA PRO A 95 -12.78 -21.56 7.52
C PRO A 95 -12.63 -22.29 8.87
N PRO A 96 -13.54 -22.08 9.83
CA PRO A 96 -13.45 -22.61 11.20
C PRO A 96 -13.47 -24.15 11.35
N VAL A 97 -13.30 -24.92 10.27
CA VAL A 97 -13.29 -26.38 10.28
C VAL A 97 -11.98 -26.92 9.70
N GLY A 98 -11.01 -27.23 10.57
CA GLY A 98 -10.11 -28.38 10.47
C GLY A 98 -9.15 -28.54 9.29
N LYS A 99 -8.93 -27.56 8.40
CA LYS A 99 -7.88 -27.64 7.36
C LYS A 99 -7.15 -26.31 7.19
N ALA A 100 -5.85 -26.31 7.51
CA ALA A 100 -4.95 -25.17 7.34
C ALA A 100 -4.44 -25.11 5.90
N TYR A 101 -4.63 -23.98 5.23
CA TYR A 101 -3.73 -23.48 4.19
C TYR A 101 -3.75 -21.94 4.19
N PRO A 102 -2.92 -21.30 5.03
CA PRO A 102 -2.73 -19.87 4.96
C PRO A 102 -1.83 -19.53 3.77
N ASN A 103 -2.45 -19.04 2.70
CA ASN A 103 -1.74 -18.46 1.56
C ASN A 103 -1.56 -16.96 1.81
N VAL A 104 -0.35 -16.53 2.15
CA VAL A 104 0.05 -15.12 2.03
C VAL A 104 0.54 -14.92 0.60
N MET A 105 -0.29 -14.31 -0.23
CA MET A 105 0.14 -13.86 -1.56
C MET A 105 0.55 -12.40 -1.45
N GLN A 106 1.82 -12.11 -1.73
CA GLN A 106 2.22 -10.75 -2.04
C GLN A 106 1.99 -10.57 -3.53
N THR A 107 1.17 -9.58 -3.89
CA THR A 107 1.07 -9.13 -5.27
C THR A 107 1.91 -7.86 -5.36
N LEU A 108 3.21 -8.05 -5.63
CA LEU A 108 3.95 -7.01 -6.33
C LEU A 108 3.45 -7.09 -7.78
N ILE A 109 3.06 -5.97 -8.38
CA ILE A 109 2.59 -5.95 -9.76
C ILE A 109 3.73 -6.50 -10.62
N ASP A 110 3.51 -7.74 -11.08
CA ASP A 110 4.15 -8.55 -12.13
C ASP A 110 4.25 -10.02 -11.71
N GLN A 111 4.26 -10.35 -10.39
CA GLN A 111 4.31 -11.74 -9.93
C GLN A 111 3.51 -11.97 -8.64
N ALA A 112 2.60 -12.96 -8.67
CA ALA A 112 1.99 -13.50 -7.45
C ALA A 112 3.03 -14.39 -6.75
N ILE A 113 3.84 -13.79 -5.89
CA ILE A 113 4.87 -14.53 -5.15
C ILE A 113 4.25 -15.03 -3.85
N ARG A 114 4.28 -16.35 -3.65
CA ARG A 114 3.98 -16.96 -2.35
C ARG A 114 5.18 -16.75 -1.44
N ILE A 115 5.03 -15.85 -0.47
CA ILE A 115 6.15 -15.50 0.42
C ILE A 115 6.15 -16.37 1.69
N VAL A 116 4.98 -16.85 2.14
CA VAL A 116 4.86 -17.43 3.47
C VAL A 116 3.80 -18.52 3.59
N ASP A 117 4.08 -19.47 4.50
CA ASP A 117 3.12 -20.37 5.15
C ASP A 117 2.93 -20.00 6.63
N THR A 118 1.75 -19.56 7.08
CA THR A 118 1.52 -19.27 8.51
C THR A 118 1.11 -20.50 9.34
N ALA A 119 1.14 -21.71 8.77
CA ALA A 119 0.83 -22.96 9.49
C ALA A 119 2.01 -23.48 10.33
N SER A 120 3.18 -22.87 10.20
CA SER A 120 4.38 -23.22 10.97
C SER A 120 5.00 -22.00 11.65
N ILE A 121 5.70 -22.22 12.76
CA ILE A 121 6.47 -21.16 13.42
C ILE A 121 7.54 -20.57 12.49
N VAL A 122 8.15 -21.42 11.65
CA VAL A 122 9.14 -21.00 10.65
C VAL A 122 8.52 -20.02 9.67
N GLY A 123 7.35 -20.34 9.12
CA GLY A 123 6.72 -19.44 8.18
C GLY A 123 6.13 -18.19 8.86
N MET A 124 5.70 -18.25 10.12
CA MET A 124 5.42 -17.01 10.89
C MET A 124 6.65 -16.09 10.99
N TYR A 125 7.85 -16.64 11.19
CA TYR A 125 9.09 -15.86 11.12
C TYR A 125 9.43 -15.36 9.71
N GLN A 126 9.06 -16.10 8.66
CA GLN A 126 9.18 -15.63 7.27
C GLN A 126 8.26 -14.43 7.01
N LEU A 127 7.01 -14.44 7.50
CA LEU A 127 6.11 -13.28 7.42
C LEU A 127 6.70 -12.06 8.13
N LEU A 128 7.18 -12.26 9.36
CA LEU A 128 7.82 -11.19 10.11
C LEU A 128 9.03 -10.63 9.37
N THR A 129 9.83 -11.49 8.74
CA THR A 129 10.99 -11.10 7.94
C THR A 129 10.58 -10.31 6.71
N ALA A 130 9.56 -10.76 5.97
CA ALA A 130 9.02 -10.04 4.82
C ALA A 130 8.49 -8.66 5.21
N LEU A 131 7.73 -8.56 6.31
CA LEU A 131 7.24 -7.28 6.82
C LEU A 131 8.37 -6.34 7.24
N ARG A 132 9.46 -6.87 7.80
CA ARG A 132 10.67 -6.07 8.12
C ARG A 132 11.38 -5.56 6.86
N VAL A 133 11.46 -6.37 5.81
CA VAL A 133 12.03 -5.94 4.51
C VAL A 133 11.17 -4.85 3.88
N ILE A 134 9.84 -5.03 3.86
CA ILE A 134 8.91 -4.02 3.35
C ILE A 134 9.01 -2.73 4.18
N ARG A 135 9.11 -2.84 5.51
CA ARG A 135 9.32 -1.67 6.36
C ARG A 135 10.63 -0.96 6.03
N LYS A 136 11.73 -1.69 5.84
CA LYS A 136 13.01 -1.06 5.47
C LYS A 136 12.88 -0.30 4.15
N TRP A 137 12.31 -0.93 3.13
CA TRP A 137 12.01 -0.28 1.85
C TRP A 137 11.10 0.95 2.00
N ALA A 138 10.06 0.84 2.85
CA ALA A 138 9.15 1.93 3.18
C ALA A 138 9.90 3.14 3.76
N ASP A 139 10.74 2.89 4.77
CA ASP A 139 11.50 3.90 5.51
C ASP A 139 12.63 4.51 4.66
N THR A 140 13.10 3.82 3.62
CA THR A 140 14.19 4.31 2.74
C THR A 140 13.70 4.77 1.37
N GLU A 141 13.54 3.83 0.43
CA GLU A 141 13.36 4.14 -0.99
C GLU A 141 11.98 4.72 -1.24
N PHE A 142 10.93 4.13 -0.65
CA PHE A 142 9.58 4.64 -0.82
C PHE A 142 9.42 6.05 -0.25
N CYS A 143 9.93 6.31 0.96
CA CYS A 143 9.88 7.63 1.59
C CYS A 143 10.59 8.69 0.75
N THR A 144 11.78 8.35 0.22
CA THR A 144 12.53 9.26 -0.67
C THR A 144 11.77 9.51 -1.96
N CYS A 145 11.31 8.45 -2.64
CA CYS A 145 10.62 8.58 -3.92
C CYS A 145 9.29 9.33 -3.81
N ILE A 146 8.50 9.10 -2.76
CA ILE A 146 7.23 9.84 -2.57
C ILE A 146 7.49 11.30 -2.20
N GLY A 147 8.51 11.59 -1.39
CA GLY A 147 8.93 12.96 -1.09
C GLY A 147 9.35 13.71 -2.35
N ASP A 148 10.25 13.12 -3.14
CA ASP A 148 10.73 13.67 -4.41
C ASP A 148 9.57 13.87 -5.40
N PHE A 149 8.65 12.90 -5.48
CA PHE A 149 7.48 13.00 -6.33
C PHE A 149 6.63 14.21 -5.96
N LEU A 150 6.30 14.37 -4.68
CA LEU A 150 5.43 15.45 -4.23
C LEU A 150 6.11 16.83 -4.28
N ALA A 151 7.43 16.88 -4.09
CA ALA A 151 8.19 18.13 -4.17
C ALA A 151 8.23 18.71 -5.59
N ASN A 152 8.11 17.86 -6.61
CA ASN A 152 8.23 18.22 -8.04
C ASN A 152 6.87 18.32 -8.76
N ILE A 153 5.79 18.56 -8.01
CA ILE A 153 4.48 18.86 -8.60
C ILE A 153 4.51 20.25 -9.24
N GLU A 154 4.19 20.29 -10.54
CA GLU A 154 4.00 21.54 -11.26
C GLU A 154 2.66 22.15 -10.82
N ILE A 155 2.73 23.35 -10.23
CA ILE A 155 1.51 24.14 -9.99
C ILE A 155 1.22 24.86 -11.30
N PRO A 156 0.06 24.64 -11.94
CA PRO A 156 -0.31 25.40 -13.12
C PRO A 156 -0.26 26.89 -12.77
N SER A 157 0.54 27.65 -13.52
CA SER A 157 0.49 29.11 -13.46
C SER A 157 -0.94 29.56 -13.76
N GLN A 158 -1.58 30.21 -12.79
CA GLN A 158 -2.90 30.82 -12.94
C GLN A 158 -2.93 31.84 -14.09
#